data_AF-A0A9P8CB12-F1
#
_entry.id   AF-A0A9P8CB12-F1
#
_cell.length_a   1.000
_cell.length_b   1.000
_cell.length_c   1.000
_cell.angle_alpha   90.00
_cell.angle_beta   90.00
_cell.angle_gamma   90.00
#
_symmetry.space_group_name_H-M   'P 1'
#
loop_
_entity.id
_entity.type
_entity.pdbx_description
1 polymer ?
#
loop_
_entity_poly.entity_id
_entity_poly.type
_entity_poly.pdbx_seq_one_letter_code
_entity_poly.pdbx_strand_id
1 'polypeptide(L)'
;MDGDEDEELFVKLEKDYEDVKGDIEEQASIVHDIGDSRSERVPWLHDLTGFPYHLTTLKDEEIWGSYKLPPKKELGAGSQDANDPHLVRILVAAEAVLRDAYRLCSDTSPDRKMTKQRANIPNEFYAGAL
;
A
#
# COMPACT_ATOMS: atom_id res chain seq x y z
N MET A 1 26.76 47.61 8.38
CA MET A 1 25.79 47.13 9.38
C MET A 1 25.35 45.78 8.85
N ASP A 2 26.33 44.93 8.53
CA ASP A 2 26.20 43.89 7.49
C ASP A 2 26.35 42.48 8.08
N GLY A 3 26.75 42.38 9.35
CA GLY A 3 26.91 41.09 10.03
C GLY A 3 25.59 40.46 10.48
N ASP A 4 24.55 41.27 10.69
CA ASP A 4 23.24 40.78 11.14
C ASP A 4 22.48 40.07 10.02
N GLU A 5 22.65 40.51 8.76
CA GLU A 5 22.00 39.91 7.58
C GLU A 5 22.63 38.56 7.19
N ASP A 6 23.95 38.44 7.32
CA ASP A 6 24.68 37.20 7.06
C ASP A 6 24.31 36.11 8.10
N GLU A 7 24.19 36.48 9.37
CA GLU A 7 23.80 35.54 10.43
C GLU A 7 22.38 35.01 10.24
N GLU A 8 21.45 35.87 9.78
CA GLU A 8 20.09 35.47 9.42
C GLU A 8 20.06 34.49 8.22
N LEU A 9 20.93 34.71 7.23
CA LEU A 9 21.09 33.79 6.09
C LEU A 9 21.61 32.42 6.53
N PHE A 10 22.58 32.34 7.44
CA PHE A 10 23.10 31.07 7.94
C PHE A 10 22.06 30.29 8.76
N VAL A 11 21.31 30.98 9.63
CA VAL A 11 20.22 30.36 10.42
C VAL A 11 19.14 29.78 9.51
N LYS A 12 18.76 30.51 8.45
CA LYS A 12 17.79 30.02 7.47
C LYS A 12 18.34 28.81 6.70
N LEU A 13 19.60 28.86 6.28
CA LEU A 13 20.22 27.76 5.53
C LEU A 13 20.34 26.48 6.36
N GLU A 14 20.67 26.59 7.65
CA GLU A 14 20.71 25.45 8.57
C GLU A 14 19.32 24.83 8.75
N LYS A 15 18.29 25.68 8.89
CA LYS A 15 16.91 25.23 8.92
C LYS A 15 16.50 24.50 7.64
N ASP A 16 16.79 25.09 6.47
CA ASP A 16 16.48 24.48 5.18
C ASP A 16 17.22 23.13 5.01
N TYR A 17 18.45 23.01 5.52
CA TYR A 17 19.22 21.77 5.51
C TYR A 17 18.57 20.66 6.35
N GLU A 18 18.14 20.97 7.58
CA GLU A 18 17.46 19.99 8.42
C GLU A 18 16.08 19.61 7.86
N ASP A 19 15.35 20.56 7.26
CA ASP A 19 14.07 20.29 6.59
C ASP A 19 14.28 19.33 5.39
N VAL A 20 15.27 19.60 4.52
CA VAL A 20 15.59 18.71 3.37
C VAL A 20 16.05 17.33 3.82
N LYS A 21 16.82 17.25 4.90
CA LYS A 21 17.25 15.96 5.47
C LYS A 21 16.06 15.14 5.96
N GLY A 22 15.10 15.76 6.65
CA GLY A 22 13.86 15.12 7.06
C GLY A 22 13.04 14.61 5.88
N ASP A 23 12.91 15.42 4.82
CA ASP A 23 12.20 15.03 3.60
C ASP A 23 12.87 13.83 2.92
N ILE A 24 14.21 13.79 2.85
CA ILE A 24 14.96 12.66 2.28
C ILE A 24 14.74 11.38 3.09
N GLU A 25 14.75 11.46 4.42
CA GLU A 25 14.47 10.32 5.29
C GLU A 25 13.03 9.81 5.11
N GLU A 26 12.05 10.70 4.96
CA GLU A 26 10.67 10.30 4.66
C GLU A 26 10.55 9.64 3.28
N GLN A 27 11.19 10.21 2.25
CA GLN A 27 11.16 9.62 0.90
C GLN A 27 11.90 8.27 0.86
N ALA A 28 12.97 8.11 1.64
CA ALA A 28 13.72 6.85 1.71
C ALA A 28 12.91 5.70 2.35
N SER A 29 11.92 6.02 3.20
CA SER A 29 10.99 5.04 3.78
C SER A 29 9.91 4.58 2.80
N ILE A 30 9.79 5.22 1.63
CA ILE A 30 8.81 4.87 0.59
C ILE A 30 9.48 4.02 -0.48
N VAL A 31 8.87 2.89 -0.83
CA VAL A 31 9.40 2.03 -1.89
C VAL A 31 9.12 2.65 -3.26
N HIS A 32 10.15 3.03 -4.03
CA HIS A 32 9.97 3.66 -5.35
C HIS A 32 10.19 2.75 -6.56
N ASP A 33 11.00 1.70 -6.45
CA ASP A 33 11.26 0.76 -7.55
C ASP A 33 11.54 -0.66 -7.04
N ILE A 34 10.83 -1.63 -7.63
CA ILE A 34 10.93 -3.07 -7.30
C ILE A 34 11.30 -3.87 -8.56
N GLY A 35 11.42 -3.21 -9.71
CA GLY A 35 11.46 -3.83 -11.03
C GLY A 35 12.74 -4.60 -11.35
N ASP A 36 13.91 -4.17 -10.85
CA ASP A 36 15.21 -4.67 -11.35
C ASP A 36 16.10 -5.37 -10.30
N SER A 37 15.81 -5.25 -9.00
CA SER A 37 16.78 -5.60 -7.94
C SER A 37 16.53 -6.93 -7.20
N ARG A 38 15.56 -7.76 -7.60
CA ARG A 38 15.15 -8.93 -6.81
C ARG A 38 15.58 -10.28 -7.38
N SER A 39 16.51 -10.93 -6.69
CA SER A 39 16.95 -12.32 -6.92
C SER A 39 15.84 -13.38 -6.72
N GLU A 40 14.65 -12.99 -6.22
CA GLU A 40 13.51 -13.86 -5.92
C GLU A 40 12.26 -13.52 -6.75
N ARG A 41 12.44 -13.14 -8.03
CA ARG A 41 11.28 -12.89 -8.91
C ARG A 41 10.46 -14.17 -9.06
N VAL A 42 9.26 -14.17 -8.48
CA VAL A 42 8.27 -15.25 -8.62
C VAL A 42 7.37 -14.93 -9.82
N PRO A 43 7.48 -15.64 -10.96
CA PRO A 43 6.85 -15.21 -12.21
C PRO A 43 5.32 -15.10 -12.12
N TRP A 44 4.62 -16.06 -11.51
CA TRP A 44 3.17 -15.97 -11.39
C TRP A 44 2.70 -14.83 -10.49
N LEU A 45 3.48 -14.46 -9.47
CA LEU A 45 3.14 -13.37 -8.56
C LEU A 45 3.46 -12.01 -9.18
N HIS A 46 4.51 -11.95 -10.02
CA HIS A 46 4.88 -10.74 -10.72
C HIS A 46 4.00 -10.52 -11.95
N ASP A 47 3.96 -11.50 -12.85
CA ASP A 47 3.42 -11.35 -14.20
C ASP A 47 1.90 -11.51 -14.28
N LEU A 48 1.29 -12.31 -13.40
CA LEU A 48 -0.17 -12.54 -13.42
C LEU A 48 -0.93 -11.58 -12.52
N THR A 49 -0.42 -11.30 -11.32
CA THR A 49 -1.15 -10.49 -10.33
C THR A 49 -0.65 -9.06 -10.26
N GLY A 50 0.56 -8.76 -10.76
CA GLY A 50 1.19 -7.45 -10.64
C GLY A 50 1.48 -7.06 -9.18
N PHE A 51 1.41 -8.01 -8.24
CA PHE A 51 1.47 -7.74 -6.81
C PHE A 51 2.67 -6.90 -6.35
N PRO A 52 3.90 -7.14 -6.86
CA PRO A 52 5.04 -6.30 -6.49
C PRO A 52 4.81 -4.82 -6.76
N TYR A 53 4.13 -4.46 -7.85
CA TYR A 53 3.86 -3.06 -8.18
C TYR A 53 2.89 -2.38 -7.20
N HIS A 54 2.11 -3.14 -6.42
CA HIS A 54 1.28 -2.58 -5.36
C HIS A 54 2.07 -2.16 -4.12
N LEU A 55 3.34 -2.54 -4.04
CA LEU A 55 4.21 -2.17 -2.93
C LEU A 55 4.94 -0.83 -3.17
N THR A 56 4.96 -0.29 -4.41
CA THR A 56 5.74 0.90 -4.81
C THR A 56 5.23 2.24 -4.27
N THR A 57 4.40 2.22 -3.24
CA THR A 57 3.91 3.40 -2.53
C THR A 57 3.78 3.15 -1.03
N LEU A 58 4.07 1.93 -0.58
CA LEU A 58 3.94 1.58 0.83
C LEU A 58 5.17 2.06 1.59
N LYS A 59 4.93 2.52 2.81
CA LYS A 59 5.99 2.82 3.77
C LYS A 59 6.56 1.54 4.36
N ASP A 60 7.79 1.60 4.84
CA ASP A 60 8.46 0.48 5.50
C ASP A 60 7.64 -0.09 6.67
N GLU A 61 6.96 0.74 7.46
CA GLU A 61 6.12 0.28 8.56
C GLU A 61 4.89 -0.51 8.07
N GLU A 62 4.30 -0.12 6.94
CA GLU A 62 3.16 -0.79 6.34
C GLU A 62 3.58 -2.15 5.77
N ILE A 63 4.75 -2.21 5.14
CA ILE A 63 5.35 -3.47 4.66
C ILE A 63 5.63 -4.38 5.85
N TRP A 64 6.32 -3.87 6.88
CA TRP A 64 6.63 -4.60 8.10
C TRP A 64 5.37 -5.16 8.77
N GLY A 65 4.33 -4.34 8.93
CA GLY A 65 3.06 -4.76 9.51
C GLY A 65 2.33 -5.81 8.68
N SER A 66 2.52 -5.82 7.36
CA SER A 66 1.82 -6.73 6.44
C SER A 66 2.36 -8.15 6.46
N TYR A 67 3.67 -8.35 6.66
CA TYR A 67 4.26 -9.70 6.71
C TYR A 67 4.59 -10.17 8.12
N LYS A 68 4.72 -9.26 9.10
CA LYS A 68 5.02 -9.64 10.48
C LYS A 68 3.77 -10.21 11.14
N LEU A 69 3.69 -11.53 11.18
CA LEU A 69 2.59 -12.23 11.84
C LEU A 69 2.64 -12.05 13.36
N PRO A 70 1.49 -11.83 14.03
CA PRO A 70 1.41 -11.82 15.49
C PRO A 70 1.93 -13.12 16.09
N PRO A 71 2.57 -13.07 17.28
CA PRO A 71 3.12 -14.26 17.92
C PRO A 71 2.02 -15.28 18.24
N LYS A 72 2.35 -16.56 18.05
CA LYS A 72 1.49 -17.76 18.21
C LYS A 72 0.59 -17.79 19.45
N LYS A 73 0.99 -17.14 20.55
CA LYS A 73 0.22 -17.09 21.81
C LYS A 73 -1.03 -16.20 21.74
N GLU A 74 -1.04 -15.19 20.87
CA GLU A 74 -2.16 -14.25 20.71
C GLU A 74 -3.25 -14.80 19.77
N LEU A 75 -2.89 -15.79 18.95
CA LEU A 75 -3.77 -16.39 17.94
C LEU A 75 -4.53 -17.60 18.47
N GLY A 76 -4.98 -17.56 19.74
CA GLY A 76 -5.53 -18.70 20.47
C GLY A 76 -6.43 -19.63 19.66
N ALA A 77 -5.89 -20.77 19.21
CA ALA A 77 -6.65 -22.00 19.07
C ALA A 77 -5.68 -23.15 18.76
N GLY A 78 -5.76 -24.18 19.60
CA GLY A 78 -5.06 -25.43 19.41
C GLY A 78 -5.66 -26.20 18.23
N SER A 79 -4.79 -26.70 17.37
CA SER A 79 -4.98 -27.95 16.66
C SER A 79 -3.61 -28.43 16.23
N GLN A 80 -3.24 -29.58 16.77
CA GLN A 80 -2.03 -30.32 16.47
C GLN A 80 -2.37 -31.21 15.27
N ASP A 81 -2.08 -30.76 14.07
CA ASP A 81 -1.99 -31.59 12.87
C ASP A 81 -1.11 -30.91 11.83
N ALA A 82 -0.55 -31.68 10.90
CA ALA A 82 0.64 -31.39 10.08
C ALA A 82 0.64 -30.14 9.17
N ASN A 83 -0.40 -29.30 9.21
CA ASN A 83 -0.46 -27.99 8.56
C ASN A 83 -0.39 -26.90 9.64
N ASP A 84 0.45 -25.89 9.45
CA ASP A 84 0.49 -24.74 10.37
C ASP A 84 -0.92 -24.12 10.47
N PRO A 85 -1.62 -24.26 11.61
CA PRO A 85 -2.99 -23.79 11.75
C PRO A 85 -3.09 -22.27 11.63
N HIS A 86 -1.98 -21.54 11.79
CA HIS A 86 -1.95 -20.09 11.55
C HIS A 86 -1.92 -19.77 10.07
N LEU A 87 -1.13 -20.50 9.28
CA LEU A 87 -1.11 -20.35 7.83
C LEU A 87 -2.50 -20.57 7.23
N VAL A 88 -3.21 -21.61 7.67
CA VAL A 88 -4.58 -21.89 7.23
C VAL A 88 -5.52 -20.72 7.56
N ARG A 89 -5.43 -20.15 8.78
CA ARG A 89 -6.26 -19.00 9.17
C ARG A 89 -5.95 -17.75 8.36
N ILE A 90 -4.67 -17.47 8.11
CA ILE A 90 -4.25 -16.31 7.31
C ILE A 90 -4.77 -16.45 5.88
N LEU A 91 -4.64 -17.63 5.27
CA LEU A 91 -5.15 -17.89 3.93
C LEU A 91 -6.67 -17.70 3.85
N VAL A 92 -7.43 -18.26 4.80
CA VAL A 92 -8.89 -18.12 4.83
C VAL A 92 -9.30 -16.66 5.03
N ALA A 93 -8.65 -15.94 5.94
CA ALA A 93 -8.96 -14.53 6.21
C ALA A 93 -8.63 -13.64 5.00
N ALA A 94 -7.46 -13.83 4.39
CA ALA A 94 -7.04 -13.09 3.21
C ALA A 94 -7.97 -13.37 2.01
N GLU A 95 -8.36 -14.62 1.79
CA GLU A 95 -9.31 -14.99 0.75
C GLU A 95 -10.67 -14.30 0.96
N ALA A 96 -11.20 -14.29 2.18
CA ALA A 96 -12.47 -13.64 2.50
C ALA A 96 -12.43 -12.13 2.19
N VAL A 97 -11.37 -11.43 2.62
CA VAL A 97 -11.19 -10.00 2.37
C VAL A 97 -11.11 -9.70 0.87
N LEU A 98 -10.34 -10.49 0.11
CA LEU A 98 -10.19 -10.29 -1.33
C LEU A 98 -11.50 -10.57 -2.09
N ARG A 99 -12.25 -11.60 -1.70
CA ARG A 99 -13.58 -11.90 -2.29
C ARG A 99 -14.58 -10.77 -2.04
N ASP A 100 -14.61 -10.22 -0.83
CA ASP A 100 -15.48 -9.10 -0.49
C ASP A 100 -15.11 -7.84 -1.26
N ALA A 101 -13.81 -7.51 -1.35
CA ALA A 101 -13.33 -6.39 -2.16
C ALA A 101 -13.70 -6.57 -3.65
N TYR A 102 -13.47 -7.76 -4.21
CA TYR A 102 -13.83 -8.07 -5.59
C TYR A 102 -15.34 -7.92 -5.84
N ARG A 103 -16.17 -8.42 -4.92
CA ARG A 103 -17.64 -8.31 -4.99
C ARG A 103 -18.11 -6.85 -5.01
N LEU A 104 -17.45 -5.96 -4.27
CA LEU A 104 -17.78 -4.53 -4.28
C LEU A 104 -17.31 -3.81 -5.55
N CYS A 105 -16.21 -4.26 -6.14
CA CYS A 105 -15.59 -3.58 -7.27
C CYS A 105 -16.09 -4.09 -8.64
N SER A 106 -16.38 -5.38 -8.78
CA SER A 106 -16.69 -6.03 -10.05
C SER A 106 -18.00 -5.55 -10.67
N ASP A 107 -17.96 -5.33 -11.98
CA ASP A 107 -19.10 -4.89 -12.80
C ASP A 107 -20.15 -6.00 -12.99
N THR A 108 -19.76 -7.25 -12.77
CA THR A 108 -20.65 -8.42 -12.83
C THR A 108 -21.31 -8.74 -11.49
N SER A 109 -20.95 -8.03 -10.43
CA SER A 109 -21.47 -8.27 -9.08
C SER A 109 -22.77 -7.50 -8.82
N PRO A 110 -23.81 -8.15 -8.28
CA PRO A 110 -25.04 -7.45 -7.90
C PRO A 110 -24.86 -6.51 -6.69
N ASP A 111 -23.85 -6.77 -5.85
CA ASP A 111 -23.52 -5.97 -4.66
C ASP A 111 -22.48 -4.86 -4.95
N ARG A 112 -22.25 -4.54 -6.23
CA ARG A 112 -21.23 -3.58 -6.66
C ARG A 112 -21.47 -2.20 -6.01
N LYS A 113 -20.41 -1.61 -5.48
CA LYS A 113 -20.46 -0.28 -4.87
C LYS A 113 -20.67 0.80 -5.94
N MET A 114 -21.69 1.62 -5.75
CA MET A 114 -21.93 2.82 -6.56
C MET A 114 -20.91 3.90 -6.17
N THR A 115 -19.88 4.11 -7.01
CA THR A 115 -18.88 5.17 -6.79
C THR A 115 -19.30 6.46 -7.49
N LYS A 116 -18.79 7.62 -7.05
CA LYS A 116 -19.08 8.92 -7.70
C LYS A 116 -18.74 8.92 -9.21
N GLN A 117 -17.63 8.29 -9.60
CA GLN A 117 -17.27 8.12 -11.01
C GLN A 117 -18.30 7.28 -11.78
N ARG A 118 -18.82 6.22 -11.17
CA ARG A 118 -19.82 5.33 -11.79
C ARG A 118 -21.22 5.95 -11.83
N ALA A 119 -21.55 6.85 -10.89
CA ALA A 119 -22.78 7.63 -10.89
C ALA A 119 -22.84 8.67 -12.01
N ASN A 120 -21.71 9.01 -12.63
CA ASN A 120 -21.65 9.90 -13.79
C ASN A 120 -21.87 9.18 -15.13
N ILE A 121 -21.76 7.85 -15.18
CA ILE A 121 -21.98 7.06 -16.41
C ILE A 121 -23.42 7.26 -16.95
N PRO A 122 -24.49 7.23 -16.13
CA PRO A 122 -25.83 7.57 -16.60
C PRO A 122 -25.94 9.00 -17.15
N ASN A 123 -25.14 9.94 -16.65
CA ASN A 123 -25.21 11.34 -17.05
C ASN A 123 -24.68 11.58 -18.47
N GLU A 124 -23.69 10.78 -18.91
CA GLU A 124 -23.19 10.81 -20.30
C GLU A 124 -24.24 10.30 -21.30
N PHE A 125 -25.12 9.36 -20.91
CA PHE A 125 -26.24 8.92 -21.75
C PHE A 125 -27.29 10.01 -21.96
N TYR A 126 -27.51 10.90 -20.99
CA TYR A 126 -28.44 12.03 -21.14
C TYR A 126 -27.80 13.24 -21.84
N ALA A 127 -26.49 13.45 -21.70
CA ALA A 127 -25.78 14.57 -22.32
C ALA A 127 -25.50 14.38 -23.82
N GLY A 128 -25.48 13.14 -24.33
CA GLY A 128 -25.33 12.82 -25.76
C GLY A 128 -26.64 12.64 -26.54
N ALA A 129 -27.80 12.87 -25.91
CA ALA A 129 -29.12 12.68 -26.49
C ALA A 129 -29.81 14.01 -26.91
N LEU A 130 -29.06 15.11 -27.05
CA LEU A 130 -29.54 16.41 -27.51
C LEU A 130 -28.89 16.83 -28.84
#